data_AF-A0A6G3DEE2-F1
#
_entry.id   AF-A0A6G3DEE2-F1
#
_cell.length_a   1.000
_cell.length_b   1.000
_cell.length_c   1.000
_cell.angle_alpha   90.00
_cell.angle_beta   90.00
_cell.angle_gamma   90.00
#
_symmetry.space_group_name_H-M   'P 1'
#
loop_
_entity.id
_entity.type
_entity.pdbx_description
1 polymer ?
#
loop_
_entity_poly.entity_id
_entity_poly.type
_entity_poly.pdbx_seq_one_letter_code
_entity_poly.pdbx_strand_id
1 'polypeptide(L)'
;GWMPSYPTFDRNPLELGESFGDPVANAVAELRAGTLKFAGEDPDAPQNWPRIVTLWRANLLGSSGKGAEYFTKHLLGTQSSLRAEEAAPGERPRDVVWHEEAPEGKVDLLLSLDFRHTSSTLLSDVVLPAATWYEKHDLSSTDMHPYVHAFSPAVDPPWQARTDFDTFKVLAEKLSELAEDHLGVRKDLVAAPLQHDTPGEIAQP
;
A
#
# COMPACT_ATOMS: atom_id res chain seq x y z
N GLY A 1 3.54 -19.36 -3.73
CA GLY A 1 3.71 -18.38 -2.66
C GLY A 1 5.17 -18.12 -2.36
N TRP A 2 5.94 -17.71 -3.36
CA TRP A 2 7.32 -17.25 -3.16
C TRP A 2 7.36 -15.77 -2.74
N MET A 3 6.45 -14.98 -3.29
CA MET A 3 6.35 -13.54 -3.05
C MET A 3 4.99 -13.20 -2.44
N PRO A 4 4.91 -12.13 -1.62
CA PRO A 4 3.62 -11.59 -1.18
C PRO A 4 2.87 -10.94 -2.36
N SER A 5 1.57 -10.70 -2.18
CA SER A 5 0.70 -10.07 -3.18
C SER A 5 -0.28 -9.10 -2.51
N TYR A 6 -0.37 -7.87 -3.02
CA TYR A 6 -1.26 -6.83 -2.51
C TYR A 6 -1.81 -5.95 -3.64
N PRO A 7 -3.15 -5.87 -3.80
CA PRO A 7 -4.16 -6.75 -3.20
C PRO A 7 -3.89 -8.24 -3.45
N THR A 8 -4.35 -9.12 -2.56
CA THR A 8 -4.03 -10.56 -2.65
C THR A 8 -4.98 -11.30 -3.58
N PHE A 9 -6.28 -11.17 -3.36
CA PHE A 9 -7.33 -11.87 -4.12
C PHE A 9 -8.19 -10.88 -4.90
N ASP A 10 -8.87 -11.37 -5.93
CA ASP A 10 -9.84 -10.60 -6.72
C ASP A 10 -11.21 -10.39 -6.04
N ARG A 11 -11.29 -10.74 -4.76
CA ARG A 11 -12.47 -10.58 -3.89
C ARG A 11 -12.03 -10.04 -2.53
N ASN A 12 -12.94 -9.34 -1.86
CA ASN A 12 -12.71 -8.82 -0.53
C ASN A 12 -12.34 -9.95 0.46
N PRO A 13 -11.13 -9.94 1.07
CA PRO A 13 -10.67 -11.03 1.92
C PRO A 13 -11.46 -11.15 3.23
N LEU A 14 -12.18 -10.09 3.64
CA LEU A 14 -13.10 -10.14 4.78
C LEU A 14 -14.34 -11.00 4.48
N GLU A 15 -14.83 -10.98 3.24
CA GLU A 15 -15.95 -11.84 2.82
C GLU A 15 -15.51 -13.30 2.71
N LEU A 16 -14.28 -13.53 2.24
CA LEU A 16 -13.70 -14.88 2.17
C LEU A 16 -13.52 -15.48 3.57
N GLY A 17 -13.02 -14.69 4.53
CA GLY A 17 -12.82 -15.11 5.92
C GLY A 17 -14.12 -15.41 6.69
N GLU A 18 -15.25 -14.89 6.22
CA GLU A 18 -16.58 -15.10 6.82
C GLU A 18 -17.39 -16.23 6.16
N SER A 19 -16.80 -16.92 5.17
CA SER A 19 -17.44 -18.07 4.53
C SER A 19 -17.78 -19.19 5.53
N PHE A 20 -18.87 -19.91 5.26
CA PHE A 20 -19.31 -21.04 6.10
C PHE A 20 -18.31 -22.20 6.01
N GLY A 21 -17.98 -22.80 7.15
CA GLY A 21 -17.03 -23.92 7.23
C GLY A 21 -15.60 -23.46 7.48
N ASP A 22 -14.64 -24.01 6.73
CA ASP A 22 -13.23 -23.64 6.81
C ASP A 22 -12.88 -22.66 5.66
N PRO A 23 -12.70 -21.36 5.94
CA PRO A 23 -12.39 -20.36 4.94
C PRO A 23 -11.13 -20.65 4.12
N VAL A 24 -10.12 -21.28 4.72
CA VAL A 24 -8.86 -21.60 4.05
C VAL A 24 -9.09 -22.73 3.05
N ALA A 25 -9.75 -23.81 3.48
CA ALA A 25 -10.06 -24.93 2.59
C ALA A 25 -10.96 -24.49 1.42
N ASN A 26 -11.95 -23.63 1.69
CA ASN A 26 -12.84 -23.05 0.68
C ASN A 26 -12.05 -22.23 -0.35
N ALA A 27 -11.21 -21.29 0.11
CA ALA A 27 -10.41 -20.47 -0.78
C ALA A 27 -9.43 -21.30 -1.63
N VAL A 28 -8.81 -22.33 -1.05
CA VAL A 28 -7.95 -23.26 -1.80
C VAL A 28 -8.75 -24.02 -2.86
N ALA A 29 -9.97 -24.45 -2.56
CA ALA A 29 -10.84 -25.11 -3.51
C ALA A 29 -11.26 -24.16 -4.65
N GLU A 30 -11.66 -22.92 -4.33
CA GLU A 30 -12.02 -21.91 -5.33
C GLU A 30 -10.84 -21.51 -6.22
N LEU A 31 -9.64 -21.35 -5.65
CA LEU A 31 -8.40 -21.10 -6.41
C LEU A 31 -8.10 -22.24 -7.38
N ARG A 32 -8.24 -23.50 -6.93
CA ARG A 32 -8.05 -24.68 -7.79
C ARG A 32 -9.12 -24.79 -8.88
N ALA A 33 -10.34 -24.35 -8.58
CA ALA A 33 -11.45 -24.32 -9.53
C ALA A 33 -11.39 -23.11 -10.49
N GLY A 34 -10.57 -22.10 -10.20
CA GLY A 34 -10.45 -20.87 -10.97
C GLY A 34 -11.59 -19.86 -10.74
N THR A 35 -12.41 -20.04 -9.71
CA THR A 35 -13.52 -19.14 -9.34
C THR A 35 -13.11 -18.04 -8.36
N LEU A 36 -11.93 -18.18 -7.74
CA LEU A 36 -11.20 -17.16 -7.02
C LEU A 36 -9.85 -17.03 -7.71
N LYS A 37 -9.35 -15.80 -7.90
CA LYS A 37 -8.05 -15.56 -8.56
C LYS A 37 -7.15 -14.68 -7.69
N PHE A 38 -5.86 -14.71 -7.96
CA PHE A 38 -4.98 -13.69 -7.40
C PHE A 38 -5.22 -12.35 -8.09
N ALA A 39 -5.26 -11.26 -7.34
CA ALA A 39 -5.52 -9.93 -7.90
C ALA A 39 -4.47 -9.52 -8.95
N GLY A 40 -3.23 -10.02 -8.80
CA GLY A 40 -2.15 -9.79 -9.74
C GLY A 40 -2.33 -10.43 -11.13
N GLU A 41 -3.29 -11.34 -11.30
CA GLU A 41 -3.67 -11.89 -12.61
C GLU A 41 -4.47 -10.87 -13.44
N ASP A 42 -5.11 -9.90 -12.80
CA ASP A 42 -5.84 -8.81 -13.47
C ASP A 42 -5.67 -7.49 -12.69
N PRO A 43 -4.47 -6.87 -12.72
CA PRO A 43 -4.15 -5.67 -11.94
C PRO A 43 -4.83 -4.40 -12.46
N ASP A 44 -5.54 -4.50 -13.59
CA ASP A 44 -6.33 -3.45 -14.22
C ASP A 44 -7.84 -3.67 -14.03
N ALA A 45 -8.23 -4.66 -13.22
CA ALA A 45 -9.58 -4.70 -12.68
C ALA A 45 -9.73 -3.70 -11.52
N PRO A 46 -10.79 -2.89 -11.48
CA PRO A 46 -10.99 -1.88 -10.44
C PRO A 46 -10.93 -2.38 -8.99
N GLN A 47 -11.30 -3.63 -8.74
CA GLN A 47 -11.23 -4.26 -7.41
C GLN A 47 -9.82 -4.71 -7.01
N ASN A 48 -8.86 -4.74 -7.95
CA ASN A 48 -7.54 -5.35 -7.80
C ASN A 48 -6.38 -4.35 -7.60
N TRP A 49 -6.65 -3.05 -7.46
CA TRP A 49 -5.61 -2.04 -7.26
C TRP A 49 -5.83 -1.21 -5.99
N PRO A 50 -4.76 -0.64 -5.40
CA PRO A 50 -4.88 0.17 -4.19
C PRO A 50 -5.68 1.46 -4.44
N ARG A 51 -6.65 1.74 -3.57
CA ARG A 51 -7.49 2.95 -3.62
C ARG A 51 -7.00 4.08 -2.75
N ILE A 52 -6.34 3.77 -1.64
CA ILE A 52 -5.83 4.76 -0.69
C ILE A 52 -4.33 4.53 -0.53
N VAL A 53 -3.55 5.59 -0.73
CA VAL A 53 -2.11 5.59 -0.53
C VAL A 53 -1.75 6.65 0.49
N THR A 54 -1.08 6.25 1.57
CA THR A 54 -0.54 7.17 2.57
C THR A 54 0.98 7.16 2.48
N LEU A 55 1.58 8.33 2.25
CA LEU A 55 3.02 8.54 2.22
C LEU A 55 3.45 9.29 3.48
N TRP A 56 4.39 8.74 4.24
CA TRP A 56 5.03 9.43 5.35
C TRP A 56 6.50 9.04 5.39
N ARG A 57 7.37 9.96 5.81
CA ARG A 57 8.83 9.76 5.85
C ARG A 57 9.41 9.32 4.50
N ALA A 58 8.74 9.68 3.41
CA ALA A 58 9.09 9.29 2.05
C ALA A 58 8.73 10.40 1.06
N ASN A 59 9.55 10.57 0.03
CA ASN A 59 9.24 11.39 -1.13
C ASN A 59 9.16 10.50 -2.37
N LEU A 60 8.16 9.62 -2.43
CA LEU A 60 8.01 8.63 -3.50
C LEU A 60 8.01 9.29 -4.89
N LEU A 61 7.17 10.30 -5.08
CA LEU A 61 6.91 10.92 -6.38
C LEU A 61 7.98 11.93 -6.82
N GLY A 62 8.98 12.20 -5.98
CA GLY A 62 10.08 13.12 -6.30
C GLY A 62 11.47 12.59 -5.98
N SER A 63 11.60 11.32 -5.60
CA SER A 63 12.90 10.74 -5.24
C SER A 63 13.01 9.26 -5.59
N SER A 64 12.27 8.39 -4.92
CA SER A 64 12.48 6.94 -5.03
C SER A 64 11.66 6.27 -6.12
N GLY A 65 10.61 6.92 -6.64
CA GLY A 65 9.75 6.42 -7.71
C GLY A 65 10.48 6.38 -9.05
N LYS A 66 10.70 5.18 -9.59
CA LYS A 66 11.24 4.99 -10.94
C LYS A 66 10.07 4.99 -11.91
N GLY A 67 10.23 5.65 -13.05
CA GLY A 67 9.14 5.83 -14.00
C GLY A 67 8.07 6.80 -13.50
N ALA A 68 8.49 7.99 -13.03
CA ALA A 68 7.59 9.01 -12.48
C ALA A 68 6.38 9.31 -13.38
N GLU A 69 6.57 9.33 -14.70
CA GLU A 69 5.48 9.59 -15.66
C GLU A 69 4.41 8.48 -15.69
N TYR A 70 4.75 7.24 -15.30
CA TYR A 70 3.78 6.16 -15.15
C TYR A 70 2.97 6.34 -13.86
N PHE A 71 3.58 6.87 -12.79
CA PHE A 71 2.85 7.22 -11.57
C PHE A 71 1.86 8.35 -11.84
N THR A 72 2.27 9.43 -12.49
CA THR A 72 1.36 10.54 -12.80
C THR A 72 0.21 10.12 -13.70
N LYS A 73 0.47 9.28 -14.72
CA LYS A 73 -0.58 8.74 -15.60
C LYS A 73 -1.49 7.73 -14.91
N HIS A 74 -0.95 6.58 -14.50
CA HIS A 74 -1.76 5.44 -14.08
C HIS A 74 -2.16 5.49 -12.60
N LEU A 75 -1.28 5.97 -11.72
CA LEU A 75 -1.61 6.05 -10.30
C LEU A 75 -2.49 7.27 -10.00
N LEU A 76 -2.10 8.45 -10.48
CA LEU A 76 -2.73 9.72 -10.12
C LEU A 76 -3.76 10.23 -11.15
N GLY A 77 -3.69 9.80 -12.41
CA GLY A 77 -4.59 10.28 -13.46
C GLY A 77 -4.39 11.75 -13.82
N THR A 78 -3.18 12.27 -13.61
CA THR A 78 -2.82 13.66 -13.92
C THR A 78 -2.18 13.76 -15.31
N GLN A 79 -1.85 14.99 -15.73
CA GLN A 79 -1.02 15.19 -16.92
C GLN A 79 0.29 14.39 -16.79
N SER A 80 0.64 13.72 -17.89
CA SER A 80 1.85 12.91 -17.99
C SER A 80 2.57 13.23 -19.29
N SER A 81 3.90 13.22 -19.26
CA SER A 81 4.75 13.37 -20.43
C SER A 81 5.24 12.02 -20.98
N LEU A 82 4.60 10.92 -20.57
CA LEU A 82 4.90 9.57 -21.03
C LEU A 82 4.80 9.47 -22.57
N ARG A 83 5.87 8.99 -23.20
CA ARG A 83 5.97 8.76 -24.65
C ARG A 83 6.15 7.29 -25.02
N ALA A 84 6.09 6.40 -24.04
CA ALA A 84 6.20 4.97 -24.29
C ALA A 84 4.92 4.48 -25.00
N GLU A 85 5.11 3.57 -25.93
CA GLU A 85 4.02 2.80 -26.53
C GLU A 85 3.80 1.52 -25.71
N GLU A 86 2.57 1.01 -25.72
CA GLU A 86 2.23 -0.24 -25.07
C GLU A 86 2.80 -1.44 -25.83
N ALA A 87 2.92 -2.59 -25.15
CA ALA A 87 3.41 -3.82 -25.74
C ALA A 87 2.57 -4.24 -26.96
N ALA A 88 3.23 -4.60 -28.05
CA ALA A 88 2.55 -5.08 -29.25
C ALA A 88 1.84 -6.43 -28.97
N PRO A 89 0.83 -6.84 -29.77
CA PRO A 89 0.07 -8.07 -29.49
C PRO A 89 0.90 -9.35 -29.28
N GLY A 90 2.09 -9.46 -29.91
CA GLY A 90 3.01 -10.60 -29.73
C GLY A 90 3.89 -10.53 -28.47
N GLU A 91 3.88 -9.40 -27.76
CA GLU A 91 4.69 -9.11 -26.57
C GLU A 91 3.83 -8.99 -25.30
N ARG A 92 2.50 -9.11 -25.43
CA ARG A 92 1.56 -9.05 -24.31
C ARG A 92 1.78 -10.24 -23.35
N PRO A 93 1.58 -10.04 -22.03
CA PRO A 93 1.76 -11.09 -21.03
C PRO A 93 0.79 -12.25 -21.26
N ARG A 94 1.25 -13.47 -20.96
CA ARG A 94 0.41 -14.68 -21.01
C ARG A 94 -0.48 -14.82 -19.77
N ASP A 95 0.08 -14.49 -18.61
CA ASP A 95 -0.51 -14.83 -17.30
C ASP A 95 -1.20 -13.62 -16.64
N VAL A 96 -1.23 -12.47 -17.31
CA VAL A 96 -1.89 -11.24 -16.84
C VAL A 96 -2.92 -10.81 -17.88
N VAL A 97 -4.14 -10.50 -17.45
CA VAL A 97 -5.20 -10.01 -18.32
C VAL A 97 -4.77 -8.69 -18.97
N TRP A 98 -4.86 -8.65 -20.30
CA TRP A 98 -4.60 -7.45 -21.07
C TRP A 98 -5.90 -6.69 -21.34
N HIS A 99 -5.93 -5.41 -21.00
CA HIS A 99 -7.01 -4.49 -21.36
C HIS A 99 -6.54 -3.57 -22.49
N GLU A 100 -7.39 -3.32 -23.49
CA GLU A 100 -7.02 -2.45 -24.62
C GLU A 100 -6.87 -0.98 -24.21
N GLU A 101 -7.51 -0.57 -23.11
CA GLU A 101 -7.32 0.74 -22.51
C GLU A 101 -6.82 0.55 -21.07
N ALA A 102 -5.56 0.92 -20.83
CA ALA A 102 -5.01 0.88 -19.49
C ALA A 102 -5.70 1.94 -18.59
N PRO A 103 -6.12 1.56 -17.38
CA PRO A 103 -6.73 2.50 -16.42
C PRO A 103 -5.77 3.62 -16.02
N GLU A 104 -6.33 4.82 -15.84
CA GLU A 104 -5.66 6.01 -15.33
C GLU A 104 -6.32 6.46 -14.01
N GLY A 105 -5.54 7.05 -13.10
CA GLY A 105 -6.06 7.54 -11.81
C GLY A 105 -6.60 6.43 -10.90
N LYS A 106 -5.80 5.38 -10.68
CA LYS A 106 -6.21 4.25 -9.83
C LYS A 106 -6.47 4.61 -8.37
N VAL A 107 -5.77 5.62 -7.84
CA VAL A 107 -5.86 6.02 -6.43
C VAL A 107 -7.00 7.02 -6.24
N ASP A 108 -7.90 6.71 -5.31
CA ASP A 108 -9.02 7.57 -4.92
C ASP A 108 -8.58 8.61 -3.87
N LEU A 109 -7.53 8.33 -3.08
CA LEU A 109 -6.98 9.25 -2.09
C LEU A 109 -5.45 9.07 -1.92
N LEU A 110 -4.69 10.13 -2.20
CA LEU A 110 -3.28 10.26 -1.85
C LEU A 110 -3.10 11.22 -0.68
N LEU A 111 -2.70 10.65 0.47
CA LEU A 111 -2.38 11.38 1.70
C LEU A 111 -0.87 11.44 1.89
N SER A 112 -0.31 12.63 2.18
CA SER A 112 1.10 12.77 2.57
C SER A 112 1.28 13.45 3.93
N LEU A 113 2.20 12.92 4.73
CA LEU A 113 2.69 13.54 5.98
C LEU A 113 4.13 14.00 5.75
N ASP A 114 4.35 15.31 5.85
CA ASP A 114 5.70 15.88 5.71
C ASP A 114 5.80 17.21 6.49
N PHE A 115 7.02 17.54 6.93
CA PHE A 115 7.32 18.83 7.57
C PHE A 115 7.75 19.89 6.56
N ARG A 116 7.86 19.54 5.28
CA ARG A 116 8.15 20.46 4.17
C ARG A 116 7.35 20.09 2.92
N HIS A 117 7.15 21.07 2.03
CA HIS A 117 6.45 20.84 0.78
C HIS A 117 7.36 20.11 -0.24
N THR A 118 7.23 18.79 -0.33
CA THR A 118 7.92 17.92 -1.29
C THR A 118 7.11 17.73 -2.56
N SER A 119 7.73 17.18 -3.62
CA SER A 119 7.02 16.78 -4.84
C SER A 119 5.85 15.83 -4.56
N SER A 120 5.99 14.93 -3.57
CA SER A 120 4.88 14.04 -3.19
C SER A 120 3.72 14.83 -2.57
N THR A 121 4.00 15.77 -1.66
CA THR A 121 2.96 16.62 -1.08
C THR A 121 2.31 17.58 -2.10
N LEU A 122 3.05 18.02 -3.12
CA LEU A 122 2.51 18.85 -4.21
C LEU A 122 1.47 18.10 -5.06
N LEU A 123 1.60 16.77 -5.14
CA LEU A 123 0.73 15.91 -5.91
C LEU A 123 -0.34 15.19 -5.05
N SER A 124 -0.35 15.42 -3.74
CA SER A 124 -1.28 14.75 -2.81
C SER A 124 -2.58 15.51 -2.68
N ASP A 125 -3.68 14.79 -2.46
CA ASP A 125 -5.00 15.37 -2.18
C ASP A 125 -5.06 15.99 -0.78
N VAL A 126 -4.41 15.33 0.19
CA VAL A 126 -4.34 15.77 1.58
C VAL A 126 -2.89 15.80 2.04
N VAL A 127 -2.51 16.91 2.68
CA VAL A 127 -1.20 17.07 3.31
C VAL A 127 -1.40 17.34 4.79
N LEU A 128 -0.79 16.52 5.64
CA LEU A 128 -0.79 16.69 7.09
C LEU A 128 0.60 17.16 7.56
N PRO A 129 0.69 18.26 8.34
CA PRO A 129 1.97 18.78 8.80
C PRO A 129 2.59 17.85 9.84
N ALA A 130 3.74 17.26 9.49
CA ALA A 130 4.50 16.42 10.40
C ALA A 130 5.45 17.25 11.28
N ALA A 131 5.72 16.78 12.49
CA ALA A 131 6.77 17.31 13.35
C ALA A 131 8.15 17.01 12.77
N THR A 132 9.08 17.96 12.91
CA THR A 132 10.48 17.74 12.59
C THR A 132 11.12 16.75 13.58
N TRP A 133 12.35 16.34 13.28
CA TRP A 133 13.15 15.45 14.10
C TRP A 133 13.61 16.09 15.42
N TYR A 134 13.47 17.41 15.57
CA TYR A 134 13.74 18.16 16.80
C TYR A 134 12.48 18.46 17.61
N GLU A 135 11.34 17.88 17.26
CA GLU A 135 10.03 18.18 17.86
C GLU A 135 9.30 16.90 18.30
N LYS A 136 10.00 15.74 18.31
CA LYS A 136 9.41 14.45 18.66
C LYS A 136 10.38 13.52 19.35
N HIS A 137 9.82 12.59 20.12
CA HIS A 137 10.53 11.44 20.66
C HIS A 137 10.51 10.29 19.66
N ASP A 138 11.68 9.75 19.32
CA ASP A 138 11.84 8.55 18.51
C ASP A 138 13.26 7.98 18.69
N LEU A 139 13.58 6.83 18.10
CA LEU A 139 14.89 6.19 18.15
C LEU A 139 15.51 6.07 16.76
N SER A 140 16.84 6.11 16.70
CA SER A 140 17.61 5.87 15.48
C SER A 140 18.82 4.98 15.75
N SER A 141 19.08 4.07 14.83
CA SER A 141 20.29 3.24 14.74
C SER A 141 20.77 3.19 13.28
N THR A 142 22.00 2.73 13.07
CA THR A 142 22.59 2.57 11.72
C THR A 142 23.62 1.45 11.74
N ASP A 143 23.82 0.80 10.60
CA ASP A 143 24.85 -0.24 10.39
C ASP A 143 26.28 0.26 10.66
N MET A 144 26.50 1.58 10.59
CA MET A 144 27.82 2.19 10.71
C MET A 144 28.42 2.13 12.13
N HIS A 145 27.60 1.93 13.16
CA HIS A 145 28.05 1.88 14.55
C HIS A 145 27.05 1.15 15.47
N PRO A 146 27.48 0.61 16.62
CA PRO A 146 26.62 -0.20 17.49
C PRO A 146 25.75 0.60 18.48
N TYR A 147 25.66 1.94 18.33
CA TYR A 147 24.89 2.79 19.24
C TYR A 147 23.44 2.99 18.78
N VAL A 148 22.55 3.13 19.77
CA VAL A 148 21.17 3.61 19.59
C VAL A 148 21.09 5.03 20.16
N HIS A 149 20.51 5.95 19.41
CA HIS A 149 20.32 7.34 19.81
C HIS A 149 18.84 7.72 19.80
N ALA A 150 18.47 8.68 20.64
CA ALA A 150 17.11 9.22 20.69
C ALA A 150 17.02 10.54 19.95
N PHE A 151 15.91 10.73 19.24
CA PHE A 151 15.38 12.06 18.95
C PHE A 151 14.68 12.57 20.22
N SER A 152 14.97 13.81 20.60
CA SER A 152 14.34 14.46 21.75
C SER A 152 13.83 15.83 21.32
N PRO A 153 12.59 16.20 21.68
CA PRO A 153 12.03 17.49 21.32
C PRO A 153 12.82 18.60 22.00
N ALA A 154 13.37 19.51 21.20
CA ALA A 154 13.93 20.77 21.68
C ALA A 154 12.82 21.76 22.03
N VAL A 155 11.70 21.68 21.30
CA VAL A 155 10.47 22.46 21.49
C VAL A 155 9.27 21.59 21.09
N ASP A 156 8.07 22.01 21.48
CA ASP A 156 6.84 21.41 20.96
C ASP A 156 6.72 21.63 19.45
N PRO A 157 6.09 20.69 18.70
CA PRO A 157 5.81 20.89 17.27
C PRO A 157 5.11 22.24 17.02
N PRO A 158 5.67 23.10 16.15
CA PRO A 158 5.12 24.43 15.94
C PRO A 158 3.81 24.37 15.15
N TRP A 159 2.99 25.40 15.34
CA TRP A 159 1.69 25.56 14.67
C TRP A 159 0.73 24.37 14.93
N GLN A 160 0.35 23.67 13.87
CA GLN A 160 -0.55 22.51 13.93
C GLN A 160 0.18 21.21 13.60
N ALA A 161 1.52 21.25 13.52
CA ALA A 161 2.32 20.06 13.28
C ALA A 161 2.10 19.04 14.41
N ARG A 162 2.13 17.75 14.06
CA ARG A 162 2.04 16.65 15.02
C ARG A 162 3.08 15.60 14.71
N THR A 163 3.47 14.83 15.71
CA THR A 163 4.31 13.67 15.46
C THR A 163 3.58 12.69 14.54
N ASP A 164 4.33 11.88 13.77
CA ASP A 164 3.71 10.85 12.93
C ASP A 164 2.85 9.91 13.80
N PHE A 165 3.36 9.57 15.00
CA PHE A 165 2.67 8.74 15.98
C PHE A 165 1.32 9.33 16.40
N ASP A 166 1.27 10.60 16.80
CA ASP A 166 0.02 11.25 17.20
C ASP A 166 -0.96 11.38 16.03
N THR A 167 -0.44 11.61 14.82
CA THR A 167 -1.26 11.69 13.61
C THR A 167 -1.94 10.35 13.33
N PHE A 168 -1.18 9.25 13.30
CA PHE A 168 -1.74 7.91 13.09
C PHE A 168 -2.66 7.48 14.23
N LYS A 169 -2.37 7.89 15.48
CA LYS A 169 -3.26 7.65 16.61
C LYS A 169 -4.63 8.30 16.40
N VAL A 170 -4.67 9.58 16.02
CA VAL A 170 -5.93 10.29 15.77
C VAL A 170 -6.67 9.73 14.56
N LEU A 171 -5.94 9.33 13.50
CA LEU A 171 -6.54 8.63 12.36
C LEU A 171 -7.18 7.30 12.79
N ALA A 172 -6.53 6.52 13.65
CA ALA A 172 -7.07 5.28 14.19
C ALA A 172 -8.31 5.51 15.07
N GLU A 173 -8.29 6.53 15.92
CA GLU A 173 -9.45 6.93 16.73
C GLU A 173 -10.64 7.32 15.85
N LYS A 174 -10.41 8.12 14.80
CA LYS A 174 -11.46 8.53 13.86
C LYS A 174 -11.95 7.40 12.97
N LEU A 175 -11.05 6.52 12.52
CA LEU A 175 -11.45 5.31 11.81
C LEU A 175 -12.35 4.44 12.70
N SER A 176 -12.00 4.28 13.97
CA SER A 176 -12.80 3.48 14.92
C SER A 176 -14.19 4.04 15.15
N GLU A 177 -14.31 5.36 15.28
CA GLU A 177 -15.60 6.07 15.37
C GLU A 177 -16.44 5.88 14.10
N LEU A 178 -15.85 6.08 12.92
CA LEU A 178 -16.56 5.96 11.65
C LEU A 178 -16.87 4.50 11.26
N ALA A 179 -16.13 3.54 11.80
CA ALA A 179 -16.29 2.12 11.52
C ALA A 179 -17.49 1.49 12.25
N GLU A 180 -18.07 2.14 13.27
CA GLU A 180 -19.08 1.55 14.16
C GLU A 180 -20.24 0.86 13.41
N ASP A 181 -20.75 1.51 12.36
CA ASP A 181 -21.87 1.01 11.55
C ASP A 181 -21.43 0.24 10.29
N HIS A 182 -20.13 0.20 9.98
CA HIS A 182 -19.62 -0.27 8.68
C HIS A 182 -18.66 -1.46 8.79
N LEU A 183 -17.85 -1.52 9.85
CA LEU A 183 -16.77 -2.48 10.04
C LEU A 183 -16.72 -2.92 11.51
N GLY A 184 -17.54 -3.92 11.85
CA GLY A 184 -17.52 -4.58 13.16
C GLY A 184 -16.37 -5.57 13.32
N VAL A 185 -16.56 -6.59 14.17
CA VAL A 185 -15.60 -7.70 14.28
C VAL A 185 -15.69 -8.56 13.02
N ARG A 186 -14.62 -8.57 12.21
CA ARG A 186 -14.54 -9.31 10.94
C ARG A 186 -13.52 -10.45 11.03
N LYS A 187 -13.63 -11.42 10.12
CA LYS A 187 -12.59 -12.43 9.88
C LYS A 187 -11.92 -12.14 8.56
N ASP A 188 -10.60 -11.99 8.57
CA ASP A 188 -9.82 -11.70 7.38
C ASP A 188 -9.08 -12.96 6.90
N LEU A 189 -9.15 -13.25 5.60
CA LEU A 189 -8.38 -14.33 4.99
C LEU A 189 -7.07 -13.77 4.41
N VAL A 190 -5.96 -14.01 5.11
CA VAL A 190 -4.64 -13.51 4.70
C VAL A 190 -3.79 -14.64 4.13
N ALA A 191 -3.33 -14.49 2.88
CA ALA A 191 -2.32 -15.37 2.32
C ALA A 191 -0.91 -14.85 2.67
N ALA A 192 -0.09 -15.72 3.26
CA ALA A 192 1.31 -15.44 3.53
C ALA A 192 2.22 -16.21 2.55
N PRO A 193 3.27 -15.59 2.01
CA PRO A 193 4.27 -16.33 1.26
C PRO A 193 5.09 -17.22 2.21
N LEU A 194 5.76 -18.23 1.64
CA LEU A 194 6.76 -19.02 2.35
C LEU A 194 7.86 -18.08 2.85
N GLN A 195 8.16 -18.17 4.14
CA GLN A 195 9.12 -17.30 4.80
C GLN A 195 10.46 -18.01 4.93
N HIS A 196 11.55 -17.27 4.70
CA HIS A 196 12.87 -17.68 5.15
C HIS A 196 12.92 -17.77 6.69
N ASP A 197 13.86 -18.55 7.22
CA ASP A 197 14.03 -18.79 8.67
C ASP A 197 12.78 -19.42 9.32
N THR A 198 12.01 -20.18 8.54
CA THR A 198 10.86 -20.97 9.00
C THR A 198 10.90 -22.38 8.42
N PRO A 199 10.21 -23.37 9.03
CA PRO A 199 10.16 -24.73 8.48
C PRO A 199 9.68 -24.81 7.02
N GLY A 200 8.93 -23.82 6.54
CA GLY A 200 8.43 -23.74 5.16
C GLY A 200 9.48 -23.34 4.11
N GLU A 201 10.68 -22.93 4.52
CA GLU A 201 11.72 -22.48 3.57
C GLU A 201 12.22 -23.58 2.63
N ILE A 202 12.11 -24.85 3.05
CA ILE A 202 12.49 -26.04 2.28
C ILE A 202 11.32 -26.67 1.51
N ALA A 203 10.26 -25.91 1.21
CA ALA A 203 9.02 -26.45 0.64
C ALA A 203 9.16 -27.02 -0.78
N GLN A 204 10.19 -26.61 -1.55
CA GLN A 204 10.43 -27.06 -2.93
C GLN A 204 11.90 -27.52 -3.08
N PRO A 205 12.24 -28.71 -2.57
CA PRO A 205 13.60 -29.26 -2.62
C PRO A 205 14.02 -29.72 -4.02
#